data_AF-A0A383AP02-F1
#
_entry.id   AF-A0A383AP02-F1
#
_cell.length_a   1.000
_cell.length_b   1.000
_cell.length_c   1.000
_cell.angle_alpha   90.00
_cell.angle_beta   90.00
_cell.angle_gamma   90.00
#
_symmetry.space_group_name_H-M   'P 1'
#
loop_
_entity.id
_entity.type
_entity.pdbx_description
1 polymer ?
#
loop_
_entity_poly.entity_id
_entity_poly.type
_entity_poly.pdbx_seq_one_letter_code
_entity_poly.pdbx_strand_id
1 'polypeptide(L)'
;MLRRLRKRLYRKWEDFESFVEGVIYDRDQSASARVFGFFLKALSYLFSVVVRLRLYLYRNRIILKDSPLGCLVVVVGNLTVGGTGKTPVVERFARALAARGRKVAILSRGYKSRREPPLRRFWRWLTYTEASPPKVVSDGEKVLLDSSVAGDEPFMLARNLPGVVVLVDKDR
;
A
#
# COMPACT_ATOMS: atom_id res chain seq x y z
N MET A 1 -29.32 3.95 -26.64
CA MET A 1 -28.37 2.89 -27.04
C MET A 1 -27.21 2.70 -26.06
N LEU A 2 -26.47 3.77 -25.71
CA LEU A 2 -25.34 3.75 -24.75
C LEU A 2 -25.64 3.17 -23.35
N ARG A 3 -26.82 3.44 -22.78
CA ARG A 3 -27.24 2.90 -21.47
C ARG A 3 -27.40 1.37 -21.44
N ARG A 4 -27.81 0.74 -22.55
CA ARG A 4 -27.97 -0.72 -22.64
C ARG A 4 -26.62 -1.42 -22.83
N LEU A 5 -25.71 -0.83 -23.61
CA LEU A 5 -24.32 -1.29 -23.72
C LEU A 5 -23.59 -1.21 -22.38
N ARG A 6 -23.74 -0.09 -21.65
CA ARG A 6 -23.13 0.07 -20.32
C ARG A 6 -23.65 -0.98 -19.33
N LYS A 7 -24.97 -1.27 -19.32
CA LYS A 7 -25.55 -2.32 -18.47
C LYS A 7 -25.07 -3.73 -18.85
N ARG A 8 -24.89 -4.04 -20.13
CA ARG A 8 -24.34 -5.34 -20.58
C ARG A 8 -22.87 -5.50 -20.22
N LEU A 9 -22.09 -4.42 -20.32
CA LEU A 9 -20.69 -4.42 -19.88
C LEU A 9 -20.60 -4.63 -18.37
N TYR A 10 -21.36 -3.88 -17.56
CA TYR A 10 -21.36 -4.05 -16.10
C TYR A 10 -21.68 -5.48 -15.66
N ARG A 11 -22.71 -6.11 -16.24
CA ARG A 11 -23.04 -7.52 -15.95
C ARG A 11 -21.91 -8.48 -16.29
N LYS A 12 -21.30 -8.32 -17.47
CA LYS A 12 -20.13 -9.13 -17.85
C LYS A 12 -18.94 -8.93 -16.91
N TRP A 13 -18.78 -7.73 -16.34
CA TRP A 13 -17.75 -7.45 -15.35
C TRP A 13 -18.05 -8.14 -14.02
N GLU A 14 -19.29 -8.08 -13.52
CA GLU A 14 -19.71 -8.80 -12.30
C GLU A 14 -19.56 -10.32 -12.43
N ASP A 15 -19.93 -10.87 -13.59
CA ASP A 15 -19.76 -12.31 -13.89
C ASP A 15 -18.28 -12.71 -13.90
N PHE A 16 -17.41 -11.84 -14.45
CA PHE A 16 -15.97 -12.07 -14.47
C PHE A 16 -15.33 -11.93 -13.09
N GLU A 17 -15.74 -10.93 -12.29
CA GLU A 17 -15.29 -10.78 -10.89
C GLU A 17 -15.64 -12.01 -10.07
N SER A 18 -16.87 -12.50 -10.18
CA SER A 18 -17.34 -13.71 -9.50
C SER A 18 -16.54 -14.95 -9.92
N PHE A 19 -16.22 -15.08 -11.21
CA PHE A 19 -15.36 -16.16 -11.71
C PHE A 19 -13.95 -16.07 -11.15
N VAL A 20 -13.32 -14.88 -11.18
CA VAL A 20 -11.96 -14.67 -10.65
C VAL A 20 -11.90 -14.93 -9.15
N GLU A 21 -12.89 -14.48 -8.38
CA GLU A 21 -13.01 -14.81 -6.96
C GLU A 21 -13.16 -16.32 -6.75
N GLY A 22 -13.96 -17.00 -7.58
CA GLY A 22 -14.10 -18.46 -7.59
C GLY A 22 -12.78 -19.18 -7.80
N VAL A 23 -11.93 -18.70 -8.71
CA VAL A 23 -10.58 -19.26 -8.94
C VAL A 23 -9.63 -18.92 -7.79
N ILE A 24 -9.66 -17.70 -7.25
CA ILE A 24 -8.75 -17.27 -6.16
C ILE A 24 -9.03 -18.02 -4.86
N TYR A 25 -10.31 -18.26 -4.53
CA TYR A 25 -10.73 -18.97 -3.33
C TYR A 25 -10.90 -20.48 -3.53
N ASP A 26 -10.46 -21.01 -4.69
CA ASP A 26 -10.55 -22.44 -5.06
C ASP A 26 -11.97 -23.03 -4.92
N ARG A 27 -13.00 -22.20 -5.18
CA ARG A 27 -14.42 -22.58 -5.09
C ARG A 27 -14.98 -23.16 -6.39
N ASP A 28 -14.29 -22.95 -7.52
CA ASP A 28 -14.70 -23.43 -8.84
C ASP A 28 -13.63 -24.36 -9.43
N GLN A 29 -13.98 -25.65 -9.60
CA GLN A 29 -13.08 -26.67 -10.16
C GLN A 29 -13.27 -26.88 -11.68
N SER A 30 -14.00 -25.98 -12.35
CA SER A 30 -14.23 -26.03 -13.79
C SER A 30 -12.92 -26.11 -14.59
N ALA A 31 -12.97 -26.74 -15.77
CA ALA A 31 -11.79 -26.84 -16.65
C ALA A 31 -11.21 -25.46 -17.02
N SER A 32 -12.08 -24.45 -17.17
CA SER A 32 -11.71 -23.04 -17.38
C SER A 32 -10.92 -22.45 -16.20
N ALA A 33 -11.31 -22.73 -14.96
CA ALA A 33 -10.62 -22.29 -13.75
C ALA A 33 -9.18 -22.85 -13.67
N ARG A 34 -9.00 -24.13 -14.04
CA ARG A 34 -7.68 -24.78 -14.07
C ARG A 34 -6.75 -24.19 -15.13
N VAL A 35 -7.26 -23.93 -16.33
CA VAL A 35 -6.48 -23.27 -17.41
C VAL A 35 -6.08 -21.85 -16.98
N PHE A 36 -7.00 -21.11 -16.39
CA PHE A 36 -6.72 -19.77 -15.87
C PHE A 36 -5.69 -19.81 -14.73
N GLY A 37 -5.80 -20.76 -13.80
CA GLY A 37 -4.83 -20.98 -12.74
C GLY A 37 -3.43 -21.31 -13.27
N PHE A 38 -3.32 -22.13 -14.32
CA PHE A 38 -2.04 -22.41 -14.97
C PHE A 38 -1.40 -21.16 -15.58
N PHE A 39 -2.21 -20.34 -16.25
CA PHE A 39 -1.77 -19.04 -16.78
C PHE A 39 -1.27 -18.11 -15.66
N LEU A 40 -2.03 -17.99 -14.56
CA LEU A 40 -1.61 -17.22 -13.39
C LEU A 40 -0.34 -17.78 -12.74
N LYS A 41 -0.14 -19.10 -12.75
CA LYS A 41 1.08 -19.75 -12.25
C LYS A 41 2.29 -19.40 -13.10
N ALA A 42 2.16 -19.38 -14.42
CA ALA A 42 3.22 -18.93 -15.32
C ALA A 42 3.60 -17.47 -15.04
N LEU A 43 2.60 -16.60 -14.85
CA LEU A 43 2.81 -15.20 -14.49
C LEU A 43 3.45 -15.04 -13.10
N SER A 44 3.09 -15.89 -12.15
CA SER A 44 3.67 -15.95 -10.81
C SER A 44 5.16 -16.33 -10.84
N TYR A 45 5.55 -17.26 -11.72
CA TYR A 45 6.96 -17.61 -11.91
C TYR A 45 7.77 -16.42 -12.43
N LEU A 46 7.24 -15.71 -13.44
CA LEU A 46 7.88 -14.49 -13.96
C LEU A 46 8.03 -13.43 -12.86
N PHE A 47 6.96 -13.17 -12.10
CA PHE A 47 7.00 -12.25 -10.96
C PHE A 47 8.04 -12.67 -9.91
N SER A 48 8.13 -13.97 -9.63
CA SER A 48 9.11 -14.52 -8.67
C SER A 48 10.55 -14.28 -9.12
N VAL A 49 10.86 -14.43 -10.42
CA VAL A 49 12.19 -14.12 -10.97
C VAL A 49 12.52 -12.64 -10.78
N VAL A 50 11.58 -11.74 -11.09
CA VAL A 50 11.77 -10.29 -10.92
C VAL A 50 12.01 -9.92 -9.45
N VAL A 51 11.23 -10.50 -8.52
CA VAL A 51 11.40 -10.26 -7.07
C VAL A 51 12.76 -10.77 -6.59
N ARG A 52 13.18 -11.98 -7.01
CA ARG A 52 14.50 -12.53 -6.66
C ARG A 52 15.64 -11.66 -7.17
N LEU A 53 15.56 -11.19 -8.41
CA LEU A 53 16.55 -10.29 -8.98
C LEU A 53 16.63 -8.98 -8.18
N ARG A 54 15.48 -8.39 -7.83
CA ARG A 54 15.43 -7.19 -6.99
C ARG A 54 16.09 -7.41 -5.63
N LEU A 55 15.78 -8.52 -4.95
CA LEU A 55 16.38 -8.87 -3.67
C LEU A 55 17.89 -9.08 -3.78
N TYR A 56 18.36 -9.71 -4.85
CA TYR A 56 19.79 -9.88 -5.13
C TYR A 56 20.51 -8.52 -5.29
N LEU A 57 19.90 -7.57 -6.00
CA LEU A 57 20.46 -6.23 -6.19
C LEU A 57 20.55 -5.41 -4.90
N TYR A 58 19.56 -5.52 -4.00
CA TYR A 58 19.63 -4.90 -2.66
C TYR A 58 20.68 -5.58 -1.78
N ARG A 59 20.69 -6.92 -1.71
CA ARG A 59 21.58 -7.68 -0.83
C ARG A 59 23.06 -7.43 -1.14
N ASN A 60 23.39 -7.30 -2.42
CA ASN A 60 24.76 -7.05 -2.86
C ASN A 60 25.10 -5.55 -2.95
N ARG A 61 24.19 -4.65 -2.54
CA ARG A 61 24.36 -3.18 -2.57
C ARG A 61 24.84 -2.62 -3.91
N ILE A 62 24.54 -3.30 -5.01
CA ILE A 62 25.11 -2.98 -6.33
C ILE A 62 24.53 -1.66 -6.87
N ILE A 63 23.22 -1.44 -6.67
CA ILE A 63 22.50 -0.29 -7.25
C ILE A 63 21.64 0.44 -6.20
N LEU A 64 21.12 -0.29 -5.21
CA LEU A 64 20.17 0.24 -4.23
C LEU A 64 20.86 0.30 -2.86
N LYS A 65 21.03 1.51 -2.35
CA LYS A 65 21.67 1.78 -1.05
C LYS A 65 20.61 1.93 0.03
N ASP A 66 20.94 1.45 1.22
CA ASP A 66 20.16 1.70 2.43
C ASP A 66 20.42 3.15 2.88
N SER A 67 19.37 3.90 3.19
CA SER A 67 19.48 5.22 3.82
C SER A 67 19.36 5.03 5.34
N PRO A 68 20.48 5.05 6.10
CA PRO A 68 20.40 4.88 7.55
C PRO A 68 19.74 6.11 8.17
N LEU A 69 18.69 5.88 8.95
CA LEU A 69 18.12 6.90 9.81
C LEU A 69 18.82 6.86 11.17
N GLY A 70 19.06 8.01 11.78
CA GLY A 70 19.70 8.14 13.11
C GLY A 70 18.81 7.71 14.28
N CYS A 71 17.76 6.93 14.03
CA CYS A 71 16.79 6.48 15.01
C CYS A 71 16.44 4.99 14.80
N LEU A 72 15.81 4.38 15.81
CA LEU A 72 15.35 3.00 15.69
C LEU A 72 14.17 2.91 14.71
N VAL A 73 14.37 2.22 13.59
CA VAL A 73 13.33 1.99 12.58
C VAL A 73 12.77 0.58 12.73
N VAL A 74 11.46 0.49 13.00
CA VAL A 74 10.74 -0.80 13.05
C VAL A 74 9.83 -0.89 11.84
N VAL A 75 10.10 -1.85 10.96
CA VAL A 75 9.29 -2.08 9.75
C VAL A 75 8.23 -3.13 10.03
N VAL A 76 6.96 -2.73 9.99
CA VAL A 76 5.82 -3.66 10.06
C VAL A 76 5.26 -3.90 8.66
N GLY A 77 5.42 -5.13 8.16
CA GLY A 77 5.01 -5.55 6.83
C GLY A 77 4.23 -6.87 6.85
N ASN A 78 3.72 -7.28 5.70
CA ASN A 78 3.11 -8.60 5.52
C ASN A 78 3.47 -9.15 4.15
N LEU A 79 3.54 -10.48 4.05
CA LEU A 79 3.87 -11.21 2.82
C LEU A 79 2.66 -11.40 1.90
N THR A 80 1.44 -11.41 2.47
CA THR A 80 0.19 -11.62 1.73
C THR A 80 -0.59 -10.30 1.52
N VAL A 81 -1.42 -10.26 0.48
CA VAL A 81 -2.41 -9.19 0.28
C VAL A 81 -3.66 -9.46 1.10
N GLY A 82 -4.26 -8.43 1.70
CA GLY A 82 -5.45 -8.56 2.55
C GLY A 82 -5.35 -7.83 3.89
N GLY A 83 -6.42 -7.91 4.68
CA GLY A 83 -6.54 -7.33 6.02
C GLY A 83 -5.76 -8.12 7.06
N THR A 84 -4.43 -8.03 7.03
CA THR A 84 -3.53 -8.92 7.77
C THR A 84 -3.12 -8.41 9.14
N GLY A 85 -3.96 -7.60 9.78
CA GLY A 85 -3.75 -7.14 11.15
C GLY A 85 -2.54 -6.21 11.35
N LYS A 86 -1.87 -5.74 10.28
CA LYS A 86 -0.74 -4.81 10.37
C LYS A 86 -1.09 -3.56 11.19
N THR A 87 -2.26 -2.97 10.92
CA THR A 87 -2.69 -1.73 11.56
C THR A 87 -2.90 -1.91 13.07
N PRO A 88 -3.64 -2.93 13.56
CA PRO A 88 -3.68 -3.24 15.00
C PRO A 88 -2.31 -3.48 15.64
N VAL A 89 -1.38 -4.15 14.94
CA VAL A 89 -0.03 -4.40 15.44
C VAL A 89 0.75 -3.09 15.59
N VAL A 90 0.74 -2.24 14.56
CA VAL A 90 1.36 -0.91 14.59
C VAL A 90 0.77 -0.08 15.73
N GLU A 91 -0.54 -0.08 15.89
CA GLU A 91 -1.22 0.66 16.95
C GLU A 91 -0.78 0.20 18.35
N ARG A 92 -0.74 -1.11 18.60
CA ARG A 92 -0.30 -1.65 19.89
C ARG A 92 1.16 -1.35 20.18
N PHE A 93 2.05 -1.49 19.20
CA PHE A 93 3.46 -1.17 19.36
C PHE A 93 3.66 0.31 19.67
N ALA A 94 3.02 1.20 18.89
CA ALA A 94 3.12 2.63 19.08
C ALA A 94 2.60 3.05 20.46
N ARG A 95 1.44 2.53 20.88
CA ARG A 95 0.88 2.80 22.22
C ARG A 95 1.80 2.32 23.34
N ALA A 96 2.34 1.10 23.24
CA ALA A 96 3.22 0.55 24.26
C ALA A 96 4.54 1.35 24.39
N LEU A 97 5.10 1.82 23.28
CA LEU A 97 6.30 2.66 23.28
C LEU A 97 6.02 4.07 23.81
N ALA A 98 4.91 4.68 23.39
CA ALA A 98 4.48 5.98 23.89
C ALA A 98 4.20 5.95 25.40
N ALA A 99 3.55 4.89 25.91
CA ALA A 99 3.31 4.69 27.34
C ALA A 99 4.60 4.56 28.16
N ARG A 100 5.71 4.17 27.53
CA ARG A 100 7.06 4.14 28.14
C ARG A 100 7.81 5.47 27.97
N GLY A 101 7.14 6.54 27.55
CA GLY A 101 7.72 7.87 27.37
C GLY A 101 8.60 8.02 26.14
N ARG A 102 8.54 7.09 25.17
CA ARG A 102 9.29 7.21 23.91
C ARG A 102 8.54 8.10 22.93
N LYS A 103 9.26 8.98 22.21
CA LYS A 103 8.71 9.69 21.06
C LYS A 103 8.60 8.73 19.88
N VAL A 104 7.37 8.48 19.41
CA VAL A 104 7.08 7.54 18.32
C VAL A 104 6.58 8.32 17.11
N ALA A 105 7.10 7.96 15.93
CA ALA A 105 6.59 8.41 14.66
C ALA A 105 6.21 7.19 13.79
N ILE A 106 5.04 7.25 13.15
CA ILE A 106 4.55 6.24 12.23
C ILE A 106 4.66 6.80 10.80
N LEU A 107 5.46 6.14 9.96
CA LEU A 107 5.51 6.43 8.52
C LEU A 107 4.60 5.45 7.77
N SER A 108 3.53 5.97 7.19
CA SER A 108 2.66 5.22 6.28
C SER A 108 2.85 5.67 4.84
N ARG A 109 2.47 4.80 3.89
CA ARG A 109 2.58 5.11 2.46
C ARG A 109 1.36 5.85 1.89
N GLY A 110 0.30 6.01 2.70
CA GLY A 110 -0.94 6.67 2.29
C GLY A 110 -1.71 5.89 1.23
N TYR A 111 -2.02 4.61 1.49
CA TYR A 111 -2.87 3.83 0.59
C TYR A 111 -4.24 4.54 0.43
N LYS A 112 -4.68 4.73 -0.82
CA LYS A 112 -5.86 5.54 -1.22
C LYS A 112 -5.82 7.06 -0.96
N SER A 113 -4.70 7.65 -0.51
CA SER A 113 -4.55 9.12 -0.50
C SER A 113 -4.76 9.69 -1.91
N ARG A 114 -5.41 10.86 -2.01
CA ARG A 114 -5.59 11.60 -3.28
C ARG A 114 -4.25 11.67 -4.01
N ARG A 115 -4.19 10.96 -5.14
CA ARG A 115 -3.03 10.97 -6.03
C ARG A 115 -3.01 12.27 -6.81
N GLU A 116 -1.82 12.80 -7.03
CA GLU A 116 -1.67 13.87 -8.02
C GLU A 116 -2.18 13.41 -9.38
N PRO A 117 -2.79 14.31 -10.16
CA PRO A 117 -3.25 14.01 -11.51
C PRO A 117 -2.10 13.44 -12.37
N PRO A 118 -2.36 12.46 -13.24
CA PRO A 118 -1.33 11.84 -14.07
C PRO A 118 -0.60 12.86 -14.95
N LEU A 119 -1.30 13.88 -15.45
CA LEU A 119 -0.68 15.00 -16.17
C LEU A 119 0.36 15.72 -15.31
N ARG A 120 -0.02 16.11 -14.09
CA ARG A 120 0.85 16.86 -13.18
C ARG A 120 2.09 16.05 -12.79
N ARG A 121 1.94 14.73 -12.70
CA ARG A 121 3.02 13.79 -12.43
C ARG A 121 3.99 13.65 -13.61
N PHE A 122 3.47 13.62 -14.84
CA PHE A 122 4.26 13.62 -16.08
C PHE A 122 5.03 14.93 -16.24
N TRP A 123 4.37 16.08 -16.05
CA TRP A 123 5.02 17.38 -16.04
C TRP A 123 6.14 17.44 -15.01
N ARG A 124 5.91 16.97 -13.78
CA ARG A 124 6.96 16.96 -12.74
C ARG A 124 8.14 16.04 -13.07
N TRP A 125 7.89 14.89 -13.70
CA TRP A 125 8.95 14.01 -14.20
C TRP A 125 9.78 14.69 -15.29
N LEU A 126 9.15 15.50 -16.15
CA LEU A 126 9.83 16.26 -17.20
C LEU A 126 10.61 17.46 -16.65
N THR A 127 10.05 18.18 -15.66
CA THR A 127 10.61 19.43 -15.13
C THR A 127 11.60 19.21 -13.98
N TYR A 128 11.90 17.97 -13.59
CA TYR A 128 12.79 17.62 -12.46
C TYR A 128 12.51 18.42 -11.17
N THR A 129 11.25 18.78 -10.93
CA THR A 129 10.87 19.56 -9.75
C THR A 129 10.91 18.68 -8.52
N GLU A 130 11.43 19.21 -7.40
CA GLU A 130 11.55 18.48 -6.13
C GLU A 130 10.26 17.79 -5.71
N ALA A 131 10.41 16.62 -5.08
CA ALA A 131 9.30 15.82 -4.59
C ALA A 131 8.44 16.64 -3.62
N SER A 132 7.11 16.44 -3.67
CA SER A 132 6.21 17.06 -2.70
C SER A 132 6.65 16.71 -1.29
N PRO A 133 6.65 17.67 -0.35
CA PRO A 133 7.07 17.41 1.02
C PRO A 133 6.16 16.34 1.66
N PRO A 134 6.70 15.58 2.63
CA PRO A 134 5.96 14.54 3.32
C PRO A 134 4.72 15.13 3.99
N LYS A 135 3.60 14.41 3.93
CA LYS A 135 2.34 14.86 4.51
C LYS A 135 2.30 14.51 5.99
N VAL A 136 2.23 15.51 6.85
CA VAL A 136 2.05 15.32 8.30
C VAL A 136 0.56 15.17 8.59
N VAL A 137 0.14 13.96 8.97
CA VAL A 137 -1.27 13.67 9.32
C VAL A 137 -1.55 14.05 10.77
N SER A 138 -0.60 13.80 11.66
CA SER A 138 -0.65 14.26 13.05
C SER A 138 0.74 14.60 13.55
N ASP A 139 0.83 15.67 14.34
CA ASP A 139 2.01 16.11 15.07
C ASP A 139 2.12 15.48 16.47
N GLY A 140 1.18 14.60 16.84
CA GLY A 140 1.07 14.01 18.17
C GLY A 140 0.16 14.77 19.13
N GLU A 141 -0.21 16.02 18.85
CA GLU A 141 -1.18 16.77 19.66
C GLU A 141 -2.52 16.89 18.94
N LYS A 142 -2.49 17.12 17.63
CA LYS A 142 -3.65 17.34 16.78
C LYS A 142 -3.56 16.49 15.52
N VAL A 143 -4.73 16.22 14.94
CA VAL A 143 -4.83 15.61 13.61
C VAL A 143 -4.94 16.76 12.61
N LEU A 144 -3.96 16.88 11.73
CA LEU A 144 -3.78 18.01 10.79
C LEU A 144 -4.43 17.78 9.43
N LEU A 145 -4.65 16.50 9.05
CA LEU A 145 -5.19 16.13 7.74
C LEU A 145 -6.39 15.19 7.88
N ASP A 146 -7.40 15.39 7.03
CA ASP A 146 -8.56 14.51 6.93
C ASP A 146 -8.25 13.18 6.22
N SER A 147 -9.10 12.18 6.44
CA SER A 147 -9.02 10.86 5.77
C SER A 147 -8.94 10.95 4.24
N SER A 148 -9.63 11.92 3.63
CA SER A 148 -9.61 12.12 2.18
C SER A 148 -8.22 12.49 1.63
N VAL A 149 -7.39 13.14 2.45
CA VAL A 149 -6.05 13.60 2.09
C VAL A 149 -4.98 12.65 2.62
N ALA A 150 -5.11 12.19 3.85
CA ALA A 150 -4.17 11.27 4.51
C ALA A 150 -4.32 9.81 4.03
N GLY A 151 -5.52 9.41 3.61
CA GLY A 151 -5.94 8.01 3.51
C GLY A 151 -6.57 7.53 4.81
N ASP A 152 -7.42 6.50 4.73
CA ASP A 152 -8.22 6.03 5.85
C ASP A 152 -7.37 5.45 6.99
N GLU A 153 -6.36 4.65 6.65
CA GLU A 153 -5.50 3.97 7.63
C GLU A 153 -4.60 4.95 8.43
N PRO A 154 -3.86 5.89 7.80
CA PRO A 154 -3.08 6.89 8.54
C PRO A 154 -3.95 7.81 9.39
N PHE A 155 -5.13 8.18 8.90
CA PHE A 155 -6.08 9.00 9.65
C PHE A 155 -6.60 8.28 10.89
N MET A 156 -6.98 7.01 10.76
CA MET A 156 -7.42 6.19 11.89
C MET A 156 -6.32 6.06 12.95
N LEU A 157 -5.08 5.77 12.54
CA LEU A 157 -3.94 5.68 13.46
C LEU A 157 -3.70 7.02 14.19
N ALA A 158 -3.76 8.13 13.46
CA ALA A 158 -3.61 9.47 14.03
C ALA A 158 -4.69 9.78 15.07
N ARG A 159 -5.94 9.36 14.85
CA ARG A 159 -7.03 9.56 15.82
C ARG A 159 -6.93 8.65 17.05
N ASN A 160 -6.42 7.43 16.89
CA ASN A 160 -6.37 6.43 17.97
C ASN A 160 -5.11 6.53 18.86
N LEU A 161 -4.12 7.34 18.47
CA LEU A 161 -2.81 7.42 19.12
C LEU A 161 -2.43 8.87 19.43
N PRO A 162 -3.07 9.51 20.43
CA PRO A 162 -2.60 10.80 20.92
C PRO A 162 -1.15 10.67 21.44
N GLY A 163 -0.32 11.66 21.15
CA GLY A 163 1.12 11.67 21.46
C GLY A 163 2.02 11.00 20.42
N VAL A 164 1.47 10.44 19.34
CA VAL A 164 2.23 9.78 18.27
C VAL A 164 2.16 10.59 16.98
N VAL A 165 3.32 10.87 16.39
CA VAL A 165 3.42 11.56 15.10
C VAL A 165 3.05 10.60 13.98
N VAL A 166 2.21 11.01 13.02
CA VAL A 166 1.83 10.19 11.87
C VAL A 166 2.15 10.94 10.58
N LEU A 167 2.99 10.33 9.75
CA LEU A 167 3.49 10.88 8.49
C LEU A 167 3.05 9.98 7.32
N VAL A 168 2.79 10.61 6.17
CA VAL A 168 2.45 9.93 4.93
C VAL A 168 3.39 10.37 3.82
N ASP A 169 4.20 9.43 3.34
CA ASP A 169 5.07 9.62 2.18
C ASP A 169 5.23 8.33 1.36
N LYS A 170 5.42 8.45 0.05
CA LYS A 170 5.68 7.31 -0.84
C LYS A 170 7.10 6.79 -0.71
N ASP A 171 8.04 7.68 -0.39
CA ASP A 171 9.43 7.38 -0.07
C ASP A 171 9.57 7.39 1.46
N ARG A 172 10.08 6.29 2.02
CA ARG A 172 10.10 6.05 3.47
C ARG A 172 11.51 6.05 3.99
#